data_AF-A0A2E1VL11-F1
#
_entry.id   AF-A0A2E1VL11-F1
#
_cell.length_a   1.000
_cell.length_b   1.000
_cell.length_c   1.000
_cell.angle_alpha   90.00
_cell.angle_beta   90.00
_cell.angle_gamma   90.00
#
_symmetry.space_group_name_H-M   'P 1'
#
loop_
_entity.id
_entity.type
_entity.pdbx_description
1 polymer ?
#
loop_
_entity_poly.entity_id
_entity_poly.type
_entity_poly.pdbx_seq_one_letter_code
_entity_poly.pdbx_strand_id
1 'polypeptide(L)'
;MVLKYKFFGGVHMKFILNILIGTFIILSTVNASYAEDEKQTMVDVRQQAMQAMWTRLERLATLIALPGDSVTSSDGSTIIISNQNNMEPLETYSLIHAREAEQDGLEIYNLLTQVENFWPRHTSVANVKSTNAERLVWIIPEAFNRYYTDAVYASQNLNTAFKDKDAENIKRSVCMLALSCGRCHAGFRKVRFDNLRKEGRGWTGNYNACWSYKNEVTLNSTAIRE
;
A
#
# COMPACT_ATOMS: atom_id res chain seq x y z
N MET A 1 54.51 -36.13 53.01
CA MET A 1 53.88 -34.79 52.92
C MET A 1 52.83 -34.86 51.82
N VAL A 2 51.55 -35.02 52.19
CA VAL A 2 50.43 -35.20 51.25
C VAL A 2 49.87 -33.82 50.89
N LEU A 3 50.06 -33.36 49.66
CA LEU A 3 49.39 -32.17 49.15
C LEU A 3 47.92 -32.51 48.87
N LYS A 4 47.02 -32.06 49.76
CA LYS A 4 45.58 -32.00 49.49
C LYS A 4 45.29 -30.82 48.56
N TYR A 5 45.03 -31.07 47.28
CA TYR A 5 44.37 -30.09 46.41
C TYR A 5 42.92 -29.95 46.87
N LYS A 6 42.59 -28.87 47.59
CA LYS A 6 41.21 -28.48 47.87
C LYS A 6 40.57 -28.01 46.57
N PHE A 7 39.65 -28.81 46.04
CA PHE A 7 38.76 -28.44 44.95
C PHE A 7 37.81 -27.32 45.44
N PHE A 8 38.22 -26.05 45.29
CA PHE A 8 37.37 -24.87 45.54
C PHE A 8 36.58 -24.41 44.29
N GLY A 9 36.49 -25.26 43.25
CA GLY A 9 35.96 -24.88 41.93
C GLY A 9 34.45 -25.03 41.73
N GLY A 10 33.73 -25.74 42.59
CA GLY A 10 32.33 -26.12 42.33
C GLY A 10 31.30 -24.99 42.48
N VAL A 11 31.49 -24.09 43.45
CA VAL A 11 30.53 -23.00 43.71
C VAL A 11 30.77 -21.82 42.77
N HIS A 12 32.04 -21.44 42.54
CA HIS A 12 32.39 -20.36 41.62
C HIS A 12 32.09 -20.71 40.15
N MET A 13 32.31 -21.95 39.71
CA MET A 13 31.98 -22.37 38.35
C MET A 13 30.47 -22.43 38.10
N LYS A 14 29.68 -22.84 39.10
CA LYS A 14 28.20 -22.77 39.04
C LYS A 14 27.69 -21.33 39.01
N PHE A 15 28.32 -20.44 39.78
CA PHE A 15 27.97 -19.02 39.79
C PHE A 15 28.26 -18.34 38.44
N ILE A 16 29.42 -18.60 37.85
CA ILE A 16 29.79 -18.09 36.51
C ILE A 16 28.86 -18.67 35.44
N LEU A 17 28.54 -19.97 35.49
CA LEU A 17 27.60 -20.59 34.55
C LEU A 17 26.20 -19.98 34.64
N ASN A 18 25.70 -19.72 35.86
CA ASN A 18 24.40 -19.06 36.05
C ASN A 18 24.39 -17.63 35.51
N ILE A 19 25.48 -16.88 35.66
CA ILE A 19 25.62 -15.55 35.06
C ILE A 19 25.58 -15.64 33.53
N LEU A 20 26.35 -16.55 32.93
CA LEU A 20 26.37 -16.73 31.47
C LEU A 20 25.00 -17.12 30.91
N ILE A 21 24.30 -18.03 31.59
CA ILE A 21 22.92 -18.40 31.22
C ILE A 21 21.98 -17.19 31.35
N GLY A 22 22.09 -16.43 32.45
CA GLY A 22 21.29 -15.22 32.66
C GLY A 22 21.52 -14.17 31.57
N THR A 23 22.78 -13.89 31.23
CA THR A 23 23.13 -12.95 30.15
C THR A 23 22.64 -13.45 28.80
N PHE A 24 22.77 -14.75 28.50
CA PHE A 24 22.26 -15.33 27.27
C PHE A 24 20.73 -15.21 27.14
N ILE A 25 20.00 -15.46 28.23
CA ILE A 25 18.54 -15.30 28.26
C ILE A 25 18.15 -13.84 28.00
N ILE A 26 18.79 -12.88 28.68
CA ILE A 26 18.51 -11.45 28.51
C ILE A 26 18.76 -11.01 27.06
N LEU A 27 19.92 -11.35 26.49
CA LEU A 27 20.24 -11.02 25.10
C LEU A 27 19.23 -11.64 24.11
N SER A 28 18.81 -12.88 24.36
CA SER A 28 17.81 -13.56 23.55
C SER A 28 16.45 -12.86 23.61
N THR A 29 16.01 -12.41 24.80
CA THR A 29 14.74 -11.68 24.97
C THR A 29 14.76 -10.31 24.32
N VAL A 30 15.88 -9.59 24.39
CA VAL A 30 16.03 -8.27 23.77
C VAL A 30 15.99 -8.39 22.25
N ASN A 31 16.74 -9.34 21.67
CA ASN A 31 16.71 -9.60 20.22
C ASN A 31 15.30 -9.99 19.73
N ALA A 32 14.57 -10.80 20.51
CA ALA A 32 13.20 -11.16 20.17
C ALA A 32 12.25 -9.95 20.16
N SER A 33 12.40 -9.02 21.12
CA SER A 33 11.62 -7.77 21.14
C SER A 33 11.90 -6.91 19.91
N TYR A 34 13.18 -6.70 19.57
CA TYR A 34 13.55 -5.91 18.39
C TYR A 34 13.00 -6.52 17.08
N ALA A 35 13.06 -7.84 16.93
CA ALA A 35 12.51 -8.52 15.77
C ALA A 35 10.97 -8.44 15.71
N GLU A 36 10.29 -8.41 16.86
CA GLU A 36 8.83 -8.21 16.93
C GLU A 36 8.45 -6.78 16.49
N ASP A 37 9.18 -5.79 16.98
CA ASP A 37 8.97 -4.38 16.65
C ASP A 37 9.24 -4.11 15.17
N GLU A 38 10.28 -4.71 14.59
CA GLU A 38 10.63 -4.55 13.18
C GLU A 38 9.50 -5.03 12.25
N LYS A 39 8.99 -6.25 12.45
CA LYS A 39 7.93 -6.80 11.59
C LYS A 39 6.62 -6.03 11.73
N GLN A 40 6.29 -5.55 12.93
CA GLN A 40 5.11 -4.73 13.18
C GLN A 40 5.27 -3.38 12.48
N THR A 41 6.43 -2.75 12.60
CA THR A 41 6.77 -1.50 11.92
C THR A 41 6.63 -1.61 10.40
N MET A 42 7.12 -2.69 9.78
CA MET A 42 6.96 -2.90 8.34
C MET A 42 5.48 -2.98 7.92
N VAL A 43 4.66 -3.67 8.72
CA VAL A 43 3.21 -3.75 8.46
C VAL A 43 2.54 -2.38 8.60
N ASP A 44 2.90 -1.62 9.62
CA ASP A 44 2.34 -0.29 9.88
C ASP A 44 2.72 0.69 8.76
N VAL A 45 3.98 0.69 8.32
CA VAL A 45 4.45 1.56 7.23
C VAL A 45 3.73 1.25 5.92
N ARG A 46 3.61 -0.03 5.52
CA ARG A 46 2.88 -0.35 4.27
C ARG A 46 1.39 -0.03 4.38
N GLN A 47 0.77 -0.18 5.56
CA GLN A 47 -0.63 0.23 5.76
C GLN A 47 -0.81 1.75 5.67
N GLN A 48 0.08 2.52 6.29
CA GLN A 48 0.07 3.98 6.21
C GLN A 48 0.31 4.47 4.78
N ALA A 49 1.26 3.87 4.06
CA ALA A 49 1.50 4.17 2.66
C ALA A 49 0.25 3.90 1.81
N MET A 50 -0.41 2.75 1.99
CA MET A 50 -1.65 2.42 1.27
C MET A 50 -2.78 3.40 1.57
N GLN A 51 -2.92 3.84 2.82
CA GLN A 51 -3.90 4.87 3.18
C GLN A 51 -3.57 6.23 2.57
N ALA A 52 -2.29 6.62 2.59
CA ALA A 52 -1.81 7.85 1.98
C ALA A 52 -2.02 7.86 0.46
N MET A 53 -1.80 6.73 -0.21
CA MET A 53 -2.11 6.56 -1.64
C MET A 53 -3.60 6.64 -1.92
N TRP A 54 -4.43 6.03 -1.06
CA TRP A 54 -5.89 6.09 -1.18
C TRP A 54 -6.40 7.53 -1.19
N THR A 55 -5.98 8.36 -0.23
CA THR A 55 -6.42 9.78 -0.17
C THR A 55 -5.99 10.58 -1.40
N ARG A 56 -4.85 10.26 -2.02
CA ARG A 56 -4.39 10.89 -3.28
C ARG A 56 -5.23 10.44 -4.46
N LEU A 57 -5.48 9.14 -4.55
CA LEU A 57 -6.32 8.57 -5.60
C LEU A 57 -7.76 9.11 -5.51
N GLU A 58 -8.30 9.31 -4.30
CA GLU A 58 -9.60 9.97 -4.12
C GLU A 58 -9.64 11.38 -4.71
N ARG A 59 -8.59 12.18 -4.53
CA ARG A 59 -8.52 13.52 -5.15
C ARG A 59 -8.44 13.43 -6.67
N LEU A 60 -7.59 12.53 -7.20
CA LEU A 60 -7.46 12.27 -8.64
C LEU A 60 -8.78 11.86 -9.31
N ALA A 61 -9.78 11.44 -8.54
CA ALA A 61 -11.09 11.10 -9.06
C ALA A 61 -11.80 12.29 -9.70
N THR A 62 -11.50 13.52 -9.25
CA THR A 62 -12.05 14.73 -9.86
C THR A 62 -11.62 14.91 -11.32
N LEU A 63 -10.50 14.32 -11.74
CA LEU A 63 -10.01 14.40 -13.13
C LEU A 63 -10.82 13.54 -14.11
N ILE A 64 -11.51 12.52 -13.61
CA ILE A 64 -12.30 11.58 -14.40
C ILE A 64 -13.81 11.69 -14.16
N ALA A 65 -14.20 12.58 -13.24
CA ALA A 65 -15.59 12.88 -12.94
C ALA A 65 -16.20 13.74 -14.06
N LEU A 66 -17.44 13.44 -14.40
CA LEU A 66 -18.23 14.20 -15.38
C LEU A 66 -19.16 15.20 -14.65
N PRO A 67 -19.65 16.25 -15.35
CA PRO A 67 -20.67 17.11 -14.78
C PRO A 67 -21.90 16.31 -14.33
N GLY A 68 -22.31 16.53 -13.08
CA GLY A 68 -23.35 15.77 -12.39
C GLY A 68 -22.84 14.64 -11.50
N ASP A 69 -21.57 14.22 -11.65
CA ASP A 69 -20.97 13.22 -10.78
C ASP A 69 -20.71 13.81 -9.38
N SER A 70 -20.84 12.94 -8.38
CA SER A 70 -20.48 13.21 -7.00
C SER A 70 -19.14 12.56 -6.66
N VAL A 71 -18.14 13.36 -6.31
CA VAL A 71 -16.85 12.89 -5.82
C VAL A 71 -16.91 12.87 -4.29
N THR A 72 -17.07 11.69 -3.70
CA THR A 72 -17.07 11.52 -2.24
C THR A 72 -15.67 11.18 -1.75
N SER A 73 -15.18 11.96 -0.79
CA SER A 73 -13.90 11.76 -0.11
C SER A 73 -14.05 10.79 1.09
N SER A 74 -12.94 10.20 1.53
CA SER A 74 -12.89 9.27 2.67
C SER A 74 -13.33 9.90 4.00
N ASP A 75 -13.24 11.22 4.12
CA ASP A 75 -13.73 12.00 5.26
C ASP A 75 -15.27 12.19 5.27
N GLY A 76 -15.96 11.71 4.24
CA GLY A 76 -17.41 11.82 4.09
C GLY A 76 -17.87 13.11 3.41
N SER A 77 -16.97 14.03 3.08
CA SER A 77 -17.30 15.18 2.23
C SER A 77 -17.63 14.72 0.81
N THR A 78 -18.54 15.44 0.15
CA THR A 78 -18.94 15.15 -1.22
C THR A 78 -18.91 16.44 -2.02
N ILE A 79 -18.22 16.39 -3.15
CA ILE A 79 -18.12 17.47 -4.12
C ILE A 79 -19.03 17.10 -5.30
N ILE A 80 -19.92 18.00 -5.69
CA ILE A 80 -20.72 17.84 -6.92
C ILE A 80 -20.03 18.59 -8.04
N ILE A 81 -19.69 17.88 -9.13
CA ILE A 81 -19.07 18.50 -10.30
C ILE A 81 -20.16 19.21 -11.10
N SER A 82 -20.17 20.54 -11.09
CA SER A 82 -21.16 21.36 -11.81
C SER A 82 -20.72 21.62 -13.26
N ASN A 83 -21.68 21.72 -14.18
CA ASN A 83 -21.44 22.11 -15.58
C ASN A 83 -21.36 23.64 -15.78
N GLN A 84 -21.51 24.44 -14.73
CA GLN A 84 -21.82 25.87 -14.89
C GLN A 84 -20.64 26.72 -15.36
N ASN A 85 -19.39 26.23 -15.28
CA ASN A 85 -18.21 27.08 -15.46
C ASN A 85 -17.26 26.63 -16.59
N ASN A 86 -17.57 25.56 -17.34
CA ASN A 86 -16.68 25.03 -18.42
C ASN A 86 -15.19 24.96 -18.03
N MET A 87 -14.86 24.78 -16.75
CA MET A 87 -13.49 24.75 -16.27
C MET A 87 -12.82 23.45 -16.68
N GLU A 88 -11.55 23.54 -17.06
CA GLU A 88 -10.74 22.37 -17.38
C GLU A 88 -10.59 21.47 -16.14
N PRO A 89 -10.51 20.13 -16.28
CA PRO A 89 -10.42 19.21 -15.14
C PRO A 89 -9.26 19.50 -14.18
N LEU A 90 -8.10 19.91 -14.70
CA LEU A 90 -6.92 20.27 -13.90
C LEU A 90 -7.10 21.58 -13.12
N GLU A 91 -7.85 22.53 -13.68
CA GLU A 91 -8.20 23.79 -12.99
C GLU A 91 -9.20 23.49 -11.87
N THR A 92 -10.23 22.70 -12.17
CA THR A 92 -11.21 22.21 -11.20
C THR A 92 -10.53 21.49 -10.04
N TYR A 93 -9.57 20.60 -10.34
CA TYR A 93 -8.76 19.91 -9.35
C TYR A 93 -8.04 20.89 -8.42
N SER A 94 -7.32 21.85 -9.00
CA SER A 94 -6.48 22.80 -8.28
C SER A 94 -7.31 23.69 -7.36
N LEU A 95 -8.50 24.10 -7.83
CA LEU A 95 -9.45 24.90 -7.05
C LEU A 95 -10.04 24.13 -5.86
N ILE A 96 -10.43 22.88 -6.08
CA ILE A 96 -11.06 22.04 -5.04
C ILE A 96 -10.03 21.61 -3.98
N HIS A 97 -8.83 21.22 -4.41
CA HIS A 97 -7.85 20.59 -3.54
C HIS A 97 -6.72 21.52 -3.09
N ALA A 98 -6.68 22.75 -3.60
CA ALA A 98 -5.60 23.73 -3.36
C ALA A 98 -4.20 23.15 -3.61
N ARG A 99 -4.08 22.32 -4.66
CA ARG A 99 -2.89 21.50 -4.95
C ARG A 99 -2.89 21.04 -6.39
N GLU A 100 -1.71 20.80 -6.95
CA GLU A 100 -1.54 20.26 -8.29
C GLU A 100 -1.75 18.73 -8.33
N ALA A 101 -2.49 18.24 -9.33
CA ALA A 101 -2.73 16.82 -9.52
C ALA A 101 -1.46 16.01 -9.78
N GLU A 102 -0.49 16.60 -10.48
CA GLU A 102 0.81 15.98 -10.76
C GLU A 102 1.53 15.57 -9.47
N GLN A 103 1.45 16.40 -8.42
CA GLN A 103 2.08 16.11 -7.14
C GLN A 103 1.48 14.87 -6.47
N ASP A 104 0.17 14.65 -6.63
CA ASP A 104 -0.49 13.46 -6.10
C ASP A 104 -0.16 12.19 -6.90
N GLY A 105 -0.02 12.30 -8.23
CA GLY A 105 0.52 11.22 -9.06
C GLY A 105 1.94 10.81 -8.64
N LEU A 106 2.82 11.79 -8.46
CA LEU A 106 4.21 11.55 -8.06
C LEU A 106 4.30 10.89 -6.69
N GLU A 107 3.53 11.37 -5.72
CA GLU A 107 3.54 10.82 -4.38
C GLU A 107 2.96 9.40 -4.33
N ILE A 108 1.96 9.07 -5.16
CA ILE A 108 1.49 7.67 -5.27
C ILE A 108 2.62 6.76 -5.76
N TYR A 109 3.32 7.14 -6.84
CA TYR A 109 4.44 6.37 -7.37
C TYR A 109 5.55 6.17 -6.32
N ASN A 110 5.90 7.24 -5.59
CA ASN A 110 6.91 7.18 -4.54
C ASN A 110 6.49 6.27 -3.38
N LEU A 111 5.21 6.30 -2.98
CA LEU A 111 4.70 5.43 -1.92
C LEU A 111 4.65 3.96 -2.35
N LEU A 112 4.27 3.66 -3.59
CA LEU A 112 4.33 2.31 -4.14
C LEU A 112 5.77 1.79 -4.13
N THR A 113 6.72 2.54 -4.71
CA THR A 113 8.12 2.11 -4.78
C THR A 113 8.77 1.97 -3.39
N GLN A 114 8.41 2.84 -2.43
CA GLN A 114 8.92 2.77 -1.06
C GLN A 114 8.57 1.46 -0.36
N VAL A 115 7.35 0.95 -0.55
CA VAL A 115 6.84 -0.22 0.19
C VAL A 115 6.83 -1.51 -0.63
N GLU A 116 7.48 -1.50 -1.80
CA GLU A 116 7.59 -2.68 -2.69
C GLU A 116 8.24 -3.87 -1.99
N ASN A 117 9.20 -3.63 -1.09
CA ASN A 117 9.93 -4.69 -0.38
C ASN A 117 9.38 -4.97 1.03
N PHE A 118 8.23 -4.41 1.40
CA PHE A 118 7.67 -4.52 2.75
C PHE A 118 6.78 -5.76 2.90
N TRP A 119 7.03 -6.81 2.11
CA TRP A 119 6.26 -8.06 2.09
C TRP A 119 7.04 -9.33 2.49
N PRO A 120 8.07 -9.29 3.36
CA PRO A 120 8.79 -10.50 3.74
C PRO A 120 7.89 -11.46 4.54
N ARG A 121 8.21 -12.76 4.54
CA ARG A 121 7.38 -13.83 5.14
C ARG A 121 7.03 -13.57 6.62
N HIS A 122 7.91 -12.91 7.38
CA HIS A 122 7.71 -12.59 8.79
C HIS A 122 6.71 -11.43 9.03
N THR A 123 6.23 -10.76 7.98
CA THR A 123 5.12 -9.77 8.05
C THR A 123 3.75 -10.36 7.69
N SER A 124 3.68 -11.69 7.60
CA SER A 124 2.45 -12.40 7.26
C SER A 124 1.43 -12.46 8.38
N VAL A 125 0.19 -12.79 8.05
CA VAL A 125 -0.89 -12.95 9.04
C VAL A 125 -0.59 -13.99 10.13
N ALA A 126 0.35 -14.90 9.89
CA ALA A 126 0.82 -15.86 10.90
C ALA A 126 1.73 -15.22 11.95
N ASN A 127 2.39 -14.11 11.60
CA ASN A 127 3.40 -13.45 12.40
C ASN A 127 2.95 -12.08 12.93
N VAL A 128 2.10 -11.36 12.19
CA VAL A 128 1.61 -10.03 12.54
C VAL A 128 0.08 -9.99 12.38
N LYS A 129 -0.64 -9.99 13.51
CA LYS A 129 -2.11 -10.11 13.52
C LYS A 129 -2.84 -8.88 12.97
N SER A 130 -2.22 -7.70 13.07
CA SER A 130 -2.75 -6.41 12.62
C SER A 130 -2.79 -6.27 11.09
N THR A 131 -2.15 -7.19 10.35
CA THR A 131 -2.10 -7.08 8.89
C THR A 131 -3.40 -7.48 8.19
N ASN A 132 -3.79 -6.64 7.22
CA ASN A 132 -4.94 -6.86 6.34
C ASN A 132 -4.59 -7.63 5.06
N ALA A 133 -3.34 -8.01 4.86
CA ALA A 133 -2.93 -8.82 3.72
C ALA A 133 -3.50 -10.24 3.82
N GLU A 134 -3.90 -10.82 2.69
CA GLU A 134 -4.29 -12.23 2.61
C GLU A 134 -3.07 -13.14 2.66
N ARG A 135 -3.27 -14.40 3.09
CA ARG A 135 -2.19 -15.41 3.04
C ARG A 135 -1.64 -15.60 1.62
N LEU A 136 -2.47 -15.35 0.62
CA LEU A 136 -2.14 -15.49 -0.80
C LEU A 136 -0.92 -14.66 -1.23
N VAL A 137 -0.64 -13.52 -0.57
CA VAL A 137 0.57 -12.72 -0.83
C VAL A 137 1.85 -13.57 -0.76
N TRP A 138 1.91 -14.53 0.19
CA TRP A 138 3.08 -15.37 0.40
C TRP A 138 2.95 -16.78 -0.18
N ILE A 139 1.75 -17.19 -0.60
CA ILE A 139 1.50 -18.52 -1.20
C ILE A 139 1.70 -18.49 -2.72
N ILE A 140 1.32 -17.38 -3.37
CA ILE A 140 1.44 -17.17 -4.82
C ILE A 140 2.16 -15.83 -5.10
N PRO A 141 3.42 -15.67 -4.65
CA PRO A 141 4.12 -14.38 -4.71
C PRO A 141 4.30 -13.86 -6.13
N GLU A 142 4.37 -14.73 -7.14
CA GLU A 142 4.48 -14.32 -8.55
C GLU A 142 3.22 -13.58 -9.04
N ALA A 143 2.04 -14.01 -8.59
CA ALA A 143 0.78 -13.35 -8.92
C ALA A 143 0.63 -12.03 -8.16
N PHE A 144 1.03 -12.01 -6.88
CA PHE A 144 1.06 -10.78 -6.08
C PHE A 144 1.99 -9.73 -6.69
N ASN A 145 3.24 -10.13 -6.97
CA ASN A 145 4.23 -9.24 -7.57
C ASN A 145 3.75 -8.70 -8.91
N ARG A 146 3.13 -9.53 -9.76
CA ARG A 146 2.56 -9.05 -11.03
C ARG A 146 1.53 -7.94 -10.82
N TYR A 147 0.56 -8.13 -9.93
CA TYR A 147 -0.50 -7.14 -9.71
C TYR A 147 0.03 -5.88 -9.00
N TYR A 148 1.03 -6.03 -8.13
CA TYR A 148 1.71 -4.91 -7.51
C TYR A 148 2.48 -4.09 -8.55
N THR A 149 3.29 -4.75 -9.38
CA THR A 149 4.05 -4.13 -10.46
C THR A 149 3.15 -3.46 -11.49
N ASP A 150 1.99 -4.03 -11.81
CA ASP A 150 1.00 -3.39 -12.69
C ASP A 150 0.54 -2.03 -12.09
N ALA A 151 0.34 -1.92 -10.78
CA ALA A 151 0.03 -0.64 -10.13
C ALA A 151 1.20 0.37 -10.17
N VAL A 152 2.45 -0.12 -10.03
CA VAL A 152 3.65 0.72 -10.18
C VAL A 152 3.72 1.30 -11.60
N TYR A 153 3.58 0.46 -12.64
CA TYR A 153 3.56 0.92 -14.03
C TYR A 153 2.42 1.91 -14.30
N ALA A 154 1.21 1.63 -13.81
CA ALA A 154 0.08 2.54 -13.99
C ALA A 154 0.35 3.92 -13.36
N SER A 155 0.98 3.96 -12.18
CA SER A 155 1.36 5.23 -11.53
C SER A 155 2.47 5.97 -12.29
N GLN A 156 3.40 5.24 -12.92
CA GLN A 156 4.45 5.82 -13.75
C GLN A 156 3.88 6.39 -15.07
N ASN A 157 2.93 5.69 -15.69
CA ASN A 157 2.24 6.15 -16.88
C ASN A 157 1.45 7.42 -16.60
N LEU A 158 0.78 7.50 -15.43
CA LEU A 158 0.12 8.72 -14.97
C LEU A 158 1.10 9.91 -14.87
N ASN A 159 2.27 9.71 -14.26
CA ASN A 159 3.28 10.77 -14.16
C ASN A 159 3.82 11.19 -15.52
N THR A 160 3.89 10.27 -16.49
CA THR A 160 4.27 10.58 -17.86
C THR A 160 3.18 11.41 -18.55
N ALA A 161 1.92 11.01 -18.42
CA ALA A 161 0.79 11.76 -18.97
C ALA A 161 0.69 13.20 -18.41
N PHE A 162 1.00 13.40 -17.12
CA PHE A 162 1.08 14.75 -16.55
C PHE A 162 2.21 15.59 -17.19
N LYS A 163 3.40 15.02 -17.37
CA LYS A 163 4.53 15.71 -18.02
C LYS A 163 4.23 16.10 -19.46
N ASP A 164 3.57 15.19 -20.18
CA ASP A 164 3.19 15.39 -21.58
C ASP A 164 1.98 16.33 -21.74
N LYS A 165 1.32 16.68 -20.62
CA LYS A 165 0.10 17.51 -20.58
C LYS A 165 -1.03 16.95 -21.44
N ASP A 166 -1.10 15.63 -21.56
CA ASP A 166 -2.10 14.94 -22.37
C ASP A 166 -3.34 14.65 -21.52
N ALA A 167 -4.38 15.46 -21.68
CA ALA A 167 -5.60 15.38 -20.89
C ALA A 167 -6.32 14.03 -21.00
N GLU A 168 -6.32 13.40 -22.18
CA GLU A 168 -6.98 12.11 -22.38
C GLU A 168 -6.15 10.97 -21.77
N ASN A 169 -4.82 11.01 -21.94
CA ASN A 169 -3.96 10.04 -21.28
C ASN A 169 -3.89 10.22 -19.76
N ILE A 170 -4.08 11.43 -19.22
CA ILE A 170 -4.23 11.64 -17.78
C ILE A 170 -5.48 10.89 -17.30
N LYS A 171 -6.64 11.10 -17.92
CA LYS A 171 -7.90 10.40 -17.55
C LYS A 171 -7.74 8.89 -17.63
N ARG A 172 -7.18 8.38 -18.73
CA ARG A 172 -6.91 6.95 -18.91
C ARG A 172 -6.01 6.41 -17.81
N SER A 173 -4.88 7.05 -17.55
CA SER A 173 -3.88 6.59 -16.58
C SER A 173 -4.42 6.59 -15.16
N VAL A 174 -5.22 7.60 -14.82
CA VAL A 174 -5.95 7.70 -13.57
C VAL A 174 -6.91 6.50 -13.39
N CYS A 175 -7.67 6.12 -14.41
CA CYS A 175 -8.49 4.90 -14.40
C CYS A 175 -7.67 3.61 -14.31
N MET A 176 -6.57 3.49 -15.07
CA MET A 176 -5.70 2.31 -15.06
C MET A 176 -5.03 2.08 -13.70
N LEU A 177 -4.61 3.15 -13.03
CA LEU A 177 -4.05 3.11 -11.68
C LEU A 177 -5.07 2.53 -10.69
N ALA A 178 -6.30 3.02 -10.72
CA ALA A 178 -7.34 2.53 -9.83
C ALA A 178 -7.79 1.10 -10.14
N LEU A 179 -7.88 0.71 -11.42
CA LEU A 179 -8.14 -0.68 -11.81
C LEU A 179 -7.05 -1.61 -11.28
N SER A 180 -5.78 -1.19 -11.36
CA SER A 180 -4.64 -1.96 -10.87
C SER A 180 -4.68 -2.13 -9.35
N CYS A 181 -4.94 -1.05 -8.59
CA CYS A 181 -5.16 -1.10 -7.15
C CYS A 181 -6.31 -2.06 -6.78
N GLY A 182 -7.44 -1.95 -7.49
CA GLY A 182 -8.61 -2.81 -7.27
C GLY A 182 -8.33 -4.29 -7.52
N ARG A 183 -7.62 -4.61 -8.62
CA ARG A 183 -7.24 -5.99 -8.97
C ARG A 183 -6.30 -6.61 -7.95
N CYS A 184 -5.31 -5.87 -7.46
CA CYS A 184 -4.43 -6.33 -6.39
C CYS A 184 -5.21 -6.59 -5.10
N HIS A 185 -6.04 -5.64 -4.67
CA HIS A 185 -6.83 -5.79 -3.45
C HIS A 185 -7.83 -6.95 -3.51
N ALA A 186 -8.48 -7.18 -4.66
CA ALA A 186 -9.43 -8.28 -4.83
C ALA A 186 -8.83 -9.67 -4.60
N GLY A 187 -7.53 -9.86 -4.90
CA GLY A 187 -6.83 -11.12 -4.69
C GLY A 187 -6.06 -11.21 -3.37
N PHE A 188 -5.58 -10.08 -2.85
CA PHE A 188 -4.49 -10.08 -1.86
C PHE A 188 -4.77 -9.28 -0.59
N ARG A 189 -5.93 -8.64 -0.46
CA ARG A 189 -6.33 -7.91 0.75
C ARG A 189 -7.61 -8.50 1.33
N LYS A 190 -7.62 -8.72 2.65
CA LYS A 190 -8.82 -9.09 3.40
C LYS A 190 -9.85 -7.99 3.22
N VAL A 191 -11.01 -8.37 2.70
CA VAL A 191 -12.16 -7.46 2.59
C VAL A 191 -12.74 -7.30 4.00
N ARG A 192 -12.75 -6.07 4.53
CA ARG A 192 -13.47 -5.80 5.78
C ARG A 192 -14.91 -5.39 5.46
N PHE A 193 -15.89 -6.02 6.13
CA PHE A 193 -17.32 -5.82 5.83
C PHE A 193 -17.80 -4.37 6.02
N ASP A 194 -17.21 -3.65 6.97
CA ASP A 194 -17.41 -2.22 7.23
C ASP A 194 -16.91 -1.32 6.07
N ASN A 195 -15.94 -1.80 5.30
CA ASN A 195 -15.37 -1.08 4.16
C ASN A 195 -15.83 -1.58 2.79
N LEU A 196 -16.64 -2.64 2.69
CA LEU A 196 -17.15 -3.20 1.42
C LEU A 196 -17.78 -2.14 0.50
N ARG A 197 -18.48 -1.14 1.05
CA ARG A 197 -19.11 -0.09 0.27
C ARG A 197 -18.12 0.99 -0.21
N LYS A 198 -17.02 1.19 0.52
CA LYS A 198 -15.91 2.12 0.20
C LYS A 198 -14.88 1.48 -0.75
N GLU A 199 -14.62 0.18 -0.59
CA GLU A 199 -13.59 -0.59 -1.29
C GLU A 199 -14.16 -1.44 -2.44
N GLY A 200 -15.37 -2.00 -2.28
CA GLY A 200 -16.01 -2.94 -3.21
C GLY A 200 -16.81 -2.28 -4.34
N ARG A 201 -17.17 -1.00 -4.22
CA ARG A 201 -17.53 -0.16 -5.38
C ARG A 201 -16.28 0.44 -5.99
N GLY A 202 -15.30 -0.44 -6.26
CA GLY A 202 -13.95 -0.11 -6.69
C GLY A 202 -13.99 1.15 -7.52
N TRP A 203 -13.29 2.18 -7.05
CA TRP A 203 -13.27 3.58 -7.48
C TRP A 203 -13.61 3.84 -8.97
N THR A 204 -13.26 2.94 -9.88
CA THR A 204 -13.55 2.94 -11.32
C THR A 204 -15.01 2.63 -11.71
N GLY A 205 -15.81 2.03 -10.83
CA GLY A 205 -17.18 1.58 -11.10
C GLY A 205 -18.20 2.71 -11.05
N ASN A 206 -17.88 3.80 -10.37
CA ASN A 206 -18.76 4.97 -10.24
C ASN A 206 -18.57 6.00 -11.36
N TYR A 207 -17.47 5.92 -12.12
CA TYR A 207 -17.18 6.84 -13.21
C TYR A 207 -17.31 6.11 -14.55
N ASN A 208 -18.28 6.52 -15.36
CA ASN A 208 -18.48 5.99 -16.71
C ASN A 208 -17.20 6.08 -17.56
N ALA A 209 -16.38 7.13 -17.32
CA ALA A 209 -15.08 7.33 -17.97
C ALA A 209 -14.11 6.14 -17.78
N CYS A 210 -14.23 5.38 -16.69
CA CYS A 210 -13.36 4.22 -16.45
C CYS A 210 -13.90 2.88 -16.97
N TRP A 211 -15.15 2.83 -17.44
CA TRP A 211 -15.77 1.58 -17.89
C TRP A 211 -15.15 1.05 -19.20
N SER A 212 -14.80 1.94 -20.14
CA SER A 212 -14.10 1.56 -21.38
C SER A 212 -12.76 0.89 -21.08
N TYR A 213 -11.97 1.47 -20.18
CA TYR A 213 -10.67 0.95 -19.78
C TYR A 213 -10.75 -0.37 -19.01
N LYS A 214 -11.83 -0.61 -18.27
CA LYS A 214 -12.07 -1.91 -17.62
C LYS A 214 -12.16 -3.05 -18.64
N ASN A 215 -12.77 -2.80 -19.80
CA ASN A 215 -12.85 -3.78 -20.86
C ASN A 215 -11.47 -4.01 -21.51
N GLU A 216 -10.67 -2.95 -21.70
CA GLU A 216 -9.28 -3.08 -22.17
C GLU A 216 -8.47 -4.03 -21.29
N VAL A 217 -8.49 -3.85 -19.97
CA VAL A 217 -7.76 -4.71 -19.02
C VAL A 217 -8.30 -6.14 -18.99
N THR A 218 -9.61 -6.30 -19.17
CA THR A 218 -10.26 -7.62 -19.22
C THR A 218 -9.83 -8.40 -20.46
N LEU A 219 -9.70 -7.72 -21.61
CA LEU A 219 -9.30 -8.32 -22.88
C LEU A 219 -7.78 -8.50 -22.97
N ASN A 220 -7.01 -7.54 -22.48
CA ASN A 220 -5.56 -7.56 -22.43
C ASN A 220 -5.04 -7.00 -21.09
N SER A 221 -4.62 -7.90 -20.21
CA SER A 221 -4.06 -7.50 -18.92
C SER A 221 -2.76 -6.69 -19.02
N THR A 222 -2.05 -6.68 -20.16
CA THR A 222 -0.85 -5.87 -20.34
C THR A 222 -1.14 -4.42 -20.69
N ALA A 223 -2.39 -4.06 -21.02
CA ALA A 223 -2.79 -2.69 -21.37
C ALA A 223 -2.53 -1.67 -20.25
N ILE A 224 -2.36 -2.14 -19.00
CA ILE A 224 -1.94 -1.32 -17.86
C ILE A 224 -0.50 -0.79 -18.02
N ARG A 225 0.34 -1.53 -18.74
CA ARG A 225 1.78 -1.26 -18.93
C ARG A 225 2.04 -0.40 -20.18
N GLU A 226 0.99 -0.11 -20.92
CA GLU A 226 0.97 0.73 -22.12
C GLU A 226 0.48 2.14 -21.75
#